data_AF-A0A366ZY43-F1
#
_entry.id   AF-A0A366ZY43-F1
#
_cell.length_a   1.000
_cell.length_b   1.000
_cell.length_c   1.000
_cell.angle_alpha   90.00
_cell.angle_beta   90.00
_cell.angle_gamma   90.00
#
_symmetry.space_group_name_H-M   'P 1'
#
loop_
_entity.id
_entity.type
_entity.pdbx_description
1 polymer ?
#
loop_
_entity_poly.entity_id
_entity_poly.type
_entity_poly.pdbx_seq_one_letter_code
_entity_poly.pdbx_strand_id
1 'polypeptide(L)'
;MELPAVVEGEPSGSVCTGEGPEVDLEFCAADGSVRFDPGLLEPAHDEVGDHAVVTLLGLPYAVAVRTRLGLPTLGEEAEDAVVCTTGWMARELFRGAVVGAPPISVDEVDDAAVALLRYGEEDSVLPGSDASGFELVDAFRRGFLGGTCGI
;
A
#
# COMPACT_ATOMS: atom_id res chain seq x y z
N MET A 1 -8.91 2.05 -18.86
CA MET A 1 -8.28 2.77 -17.75
C MET A 1 -6.89 2.20 -17.65
N GLU A 2 -5.86 3.05 -17.68
CA GLU A 2 -4.46 2.60 -17.61
C GLU A 2 -4.05 2.53 -16.12
N LEU A 3 -3.36 1.46 -15.74
CA LEU A 3 -2.84 1.30 -14.38
C LEU A 3 -1.65 2.26 -14.19
N PRO A 4 -1.48 2.86 -13.00
CA PRO A 4 -0.24 3.54 -12.63
C PRO A 4 1.01 2.75 -13.01
N ALA A 5 1.99 3.41 -13.61
CA ALA A 5 3.31 2.81 -13.73
C ALA A 5 3.94 2.72 -12.33
N VAL A 6 4.60 1.59 -12.02
CA VAL A 6 5.42 1.44 -10.81
C VAL A 6 6.85 1.73 -11.20
N VAL A 7 7.45 2.77 -10.63
CA VAL A 7 8.80 3.22 -10.97
C VAL A 7 9.59 3.55 -9.71
N GLU A 8 10.91 3.35 -9.77
CA GLU A 8 11.80 3.80 -8.70
C GLU A 8 11.72 5.33 -8.56
N GLY A 9 11.68 5.79 -7.31
CA GLY A 9 11.58 7.19 -6.94
C GLY A 9 12.92 7.89 -6.75
N GLU A 10 12.86 9.16 -6.35
CA GLU A 10 14.03 9.90 -5.91
C GLU A 10 14.48 9.40 -4.52
N PRO A 11 15.79 9.24 -4.27
CA PRO A 11 16.33 8.58 -3.06
C PRO A 11 16.33 9.46 -1.80
N SER A 12 15.68 10.63 -1.83
CA SER A 12 15.62 11.54 -0.67
C SER A 12 14.43 12.48 -0.75
N GLY A 13 13.71 12.65 0.36
CA GLY A 13 12.50 13.48 0.41
C GLY A 13 11.29 12.72 -0.16
N SER A 14 10.38 13.43 -0.83
CA SER A 14 9.27 12.76 -1.53
C SER A 14 9.84 11.93 -2.69
N VAL A 15 9.48 10.65 -2.79
CA VAL A 15 9.85 9.81 -3.95
C VAL A 15 9.28 10.34 -5.27
N CYS A 16 8.28 11.23 -5.25
CA CYS A 16 7.77 11.93 -6.43
C CYS A 16 8.64 13.11 -6.89
N THR A 17 9.19 13.91 -5.97
CA THR A 17 9.80 15.22 -6.30
C THR A 17 11.24 15.40 -5.85
N GLY A 18 11.72 14.58 -4.91
CA GLY A 18 12.99 14.77 -4.22
C GLY A 18 12.98 15.88 -3.16
N GLU A 19 11.82 16.50 -2.91
CA GLU A 19 11.68 17.66 -2.01
C GLU A 19 10.59 17.41 -0.97
N GLY A 20 10.84 17.84 0.28
CA GLY A 20 9.86 17.73 1.37
C GLY A 20 10.18 16.61 2.37
N PRO A 21 9.17 16.10 3.11
CA PRO A 21 9.36 14.99 4.03
C PRO A 21 9.80 13.73 3.28
N GLU A 22 10.57 12.89 3.95
CA GLU A 22 11.04 11.61 3.41
C GLU A 22 9.86 10.62 3.36
N VAL A 23 9.54 10.15 2.16
CA VAL A 23 8.43 9.22 1.92
C VAL A 23 8.92 8.15 0.95
N ASP A 24 8.87 6.89 1.36
CA ASP A 24 9.40 5.75 0.62
C ASP A 24 8.38 5.17 -0.36
N LEU A 25 7.10 5.54 -0.26
CA LEU A 25 6.01 5.10 -1.13
C LEU A 25 5.02 6.23 -1.40
N GLU A 26 4.80 6.57 -2.68
CA GLU A 26 3.91 7.68 -3.01
C GLU A 26 3.17 7.48 -4.33
N PHE A 27 1.94 7.97 -4.40
CA PHE A 27 1.23 8.16 -5.66
C PHE A 27 1.44 9.59 -6.19
N CYS A 28 2.13 9.70 -7.33
CA CYS A 28 2.45 10.98 -7.95
C CYS A 28 1.30 11.43 -8.86
N ALA A 29 0.39 12.26 -8.34
CA ALA A 29 -0.75 12.75 -9.12
C ALA A 29 -0.38 13.52 -10.41
N ALA A 30 0.83 14.08 -10.47
CA ALA A 30 1.32 14.86 -11.62
C ALA A 30 1.48 14.01 -12.90
N ASP A 31 1.93 12.76 -12.76
CA ASP A 31 2.15 11.84 -13.88
C ASP A 31 1.37 10.52 -13.75
N GLY A 32 0.66 10.33 -12.64
CA GLY A 32 -0.16 9.15 -12.37
C GLY A 32 0.64 7.91 -12.00
N SER A 33 1.92 8.03 -11.66
CA SER A 33 2.78 6.90 -11.25
C SER A 33 2.65 6.57 -9.76
N VAL A 34 2.98 5.32 -9.42
CA VAL A 34 3.32 4.91 -8.06
C VAL A 34 4.84 4.81 -7.99
N ARG A 35 5.44 5.47 -7.01
CA ARG A 35 6.88 5.50 -6.82
C ARG A 35 7.28 4.90 -5.48
N PHE A 36 8.48 4.34 -5.46
CA PHE A 36 9.01 3.65 -4.29
C PHE A 36 10.52 3.88 -4.13
N ASP A 37 11.01 3.79 -2.90
CA ASP A 37 12.43 3.65 -2.57
C ASP A 37 12.83 2.15 -2.47
N PRO A 38 13.86 1.68 -3.19
CA PRO A 38 14.33 0.29 -3.06
C PRO A 38 14.84 -0.04 -1.65
N GLY A 39 15.32 0.94 -0.88
CA GLY A 39 15.73 0.81 0.51
C GLY A 39 14.61 0.35 1.45
N LEU A 40 13.34 0.55 1.08
CA LEU A 40 12.20 -0.04 1.79
C LEU A 40 11.84 -1.43 1.24
N LEU A 41 11.73 -1.56 -0.09
CA LEU A 41 11.16 -2.78 -0.69
C LEU A 41 12.12 -3.96 -0.73
N GLU A 42 13.43 -3.74 -0.86
CA GLU A 42 14.43 -4.82 -0.83
C GLU A 42 14.47 -5.50 0.55
N PRO A 43 14.57 -4.78 1.70
CA PRO A 43 14.45 -5.42 3.01
C PRO A 43 13.10 -6.09 3.25
N ALA A 44 12.00 -5.47 2.82
CA ALA A 44 10.67 -6.07 2.97
C ALA A 44 10.57 -7.42 2.24
N HIS A 45 11.12 -7.51 1.03
CA HIS A 45 11.22 -8.76 0.29
C HIS A 45 12.07 -9.80 1.03
N ASP A 46 13.28 -9.42 1.45
CA ASP A 46 14.27 -10.36 1.99
C ASP A 46 13.92 -10.86 3.39
N GLU A 47 13.27 -10.02 4.20
CA GLU A 47 12.95 -10.33 5.60
C GLU A 47 11.55 -10.91 5.81
N VAL A 48 10.60 -10.60 4.94
CA VAL A 48 9.20 -11.01 5.07
C VAL A 48 8.80 -11.92 3.91
N GLY A 49 8.90 -11.43 2.69
CA GLY A 49 8.54 -12.20 1.49
C GLY A 49 8.16 -11.31 0.32
N ASP A 50 7.98 -11.90 -0.85
CA ASP A 50 7.60 -11.18 -2.07
C ASP A 50 6.23 -10.50 -1.95
N HIS A 51 5.29 -11.09 -1.21
CA HIS A 51 3.98 -10.47 -0.98
C HIS A 51 4.03 -9.26 -0.04
N ALA A 52 5.09 -9.08 0.74
CA ALA A 52 5.30 -7.84 1.51
C ALA A 52 5.45 -6.64 0.57
N VAL A 53 6.19 -6.81 -0.53
CA VAL A 53 6.36 -5.79 -1.57
C VAL A 53 5.02 -5.43 -2.21
N VAL A 54 4.21 -6.44 -2.55
CA VAL A 54 2.88 -6.24 -3.14
C VAL A 54 1.95 -5.50 -2.17
N THR A 55 2.03 -5.83 -0.87
CA THR A 55 1.24 -5.18 0.17
C THR A 55 1.61 -3.71 0.31
N LEU A 56 2.91 -3.41 0.41
CA LEU A 56 3.41 -2.04 0.53
C LEU A 56 3.07 -1.19 -0.70
N LEU A 57 3.31 -1.70 -1.92
CA LEU A 57 2.92 -1.00 -3.15
C LEU A 57 1.39 -0.84 -3.29
N GLY A 58 0.60 -1.70 -2.64
CA GLY A 58 -0.85 -1.59 -2.59
C GLY A 58 -1.36 -0.30 -1.94
N LEU A 59 -0.61 0.25 -0.97
CA LEU A 59 -0.98 1.47 -0.23
C LEU A 59 -1.06 2.71 -1.16
N PRO A 60 -0.01 3.13 -1.88
CA PRO A 60 -0.10 4.24 -2.81
C PRO A 60 -1.04 3.95 -4.00
N TYR A 61 -1.22 2.68 -4.38
CA TYR A 61 -2.25 2.31 -5.36
C TYR A 61 -3.67 2.61 -4.87
N ALA A 62 -3.97 2.30 -3.61
CA ALA A 62 -5.25 2.63 -2.99
C ALA A 62 -5.43 4.16 -2.85
N VAL A 63 -4.35 4.90 -2.55
CA VAL A 63 -4.35 6.37 -2.63
C VAL A 63 -4.74 6.83 -4.04
N ALA A 64 -4.14 6.25 -5.08
CA ALA A 64 -4.45 6.58 -6.48
C ALA A 64 -5.92 6.33 -6.84
N VAL A 65 -6.53 5.27 -6.29
CA VAL A 65 -7.97 4.99 -6.46
C VAL A 65 -8.80 6.10 -5.81
N ARG A 66 -8.50 6.45 -4.56
CA ARG A 66 -9.20 7.51 -3.82
C ARG A 66 -9.08 8.87 -4.51
N THR A 67 -7.89 9.23 -4.98
CA THR A 67 -7.67 10.47 -5.75
C THR A 67 -8.58 10.53 -6.97
N ARG A 68 -8.68 9.43 -7.74
CA ARG A 68 -9.54 9.37 -8.94
C ARG A 68 -11.04 9.46 -8.61
N LEU A 69 -11.43 9.02 -7.42
CA LEU A 69 -12.80 9.11 -6.91
C LEU A 69 -13.11 10.47 -6.26
N GLY A 70 -12.12 11.37 -6.14
CA GLY A 70 -12.28 12.66 -5.48
C GLY A 70 -12.48 12.54 -3.97
N LEU A 71 -12.00 11.44 -3.37
CA LEU A 71 -12.07 11.17 -1.94
C LEU A 71 -10.84 11.75 -1.20
N PRO A 72 -10.94 12.03 0.11
CA PRO A 72 -9.80 12.44 0.91
C PRO A 72 -8.67 11.38 0.89
N THR A 73 -7.44 11.83 0.75
CA THR A 73 -6.23 10.96 0.71
C THR A 73 -5.34 11.12 1.94
N LEU A 74 -5.73 11.96 2.89
CA LEU A 74 -4.99 12.24 4.13
C LEU A 74 -5.93 12.17 5.33
N GLY A 75 -5.34 11.90 6.49
CA GLY A 75 -6.06 11.74 7.76
C GLY A 75 -6.52 10.29 8.02
N GLU A 76 -6.87 10.03 9.27
CA GLU A 76 -7.20 8.70 9.81
C GLU A 76 -8.23 7.92 8.97
N GLU A 77 -9.31 8.57 8.52
CA GLU A 77 -10.31 7.94 7.66
C GLU A 77 -9.78 7.57 6.27
N ALA A 78 -8.85 8.34 5.72
CA ALA A 78 -8.25 8.03 4.43
C ALA A 78 -7.25 6.89 4.57
N GLU A 79 -6.49 6.87 5.65
CA GLU A 79 -5.53 5.83 5.98
C GLU A 79 -6.20 4.47 6.19
N ASP A 80 -7.21 4.39 7.06
CA ASP A 80 -8.00 3.16 7.28
C ASP A 80 -8.57 2.63 5.96
N ALA A 81 -9.08 3.53 5.12
CA ALA A 81 -9.61 3.18 3.81
C ALA A 81 -8.54 2.67 2.84
N VAL A 82 -7.34 3.27 2.83
CA VAL A 82 -6.20 2.85 2.00
C VAL A 82 -5.74 1.45 2.38
N VAL A 83 -5.56 1.19 3.67
CA VAL A 83 -5.09 -0.11 4.17
C VAL A 83 -6.17 -1.17 3.99
N CYS A 84 -7.44 -0.85 4.25
CA CYS A 84 -8.58 -1.73 3.96
C CYS A 84 -8.67 -2.06 2.47
N THR A 85 -8.53 -1.07 1.58
CA THR A 85 -8.58 -1.29 0.12
C THR A 85 -7.45 -2.20 -0.34
N THR A 86 -6.28 -2.09 0.28
CA THR A 86 -5.15 -3.01 0.05
C THR A 86 -5.49 -4.44 0.47
N GLY A 87 -6.17 -4.63 1.60
CA GLY A 87 -6.70 -5.93 2.00
C GLY A 87 -7.76 -6.49 1.06
N TRP A 88 -8.64 -5.63 0.53
CA TRP A 88 -9.59 -6.02 -0.51
C TRP A 88 -8.88 -6.50 -1.79
N MET A 89 -7.81 -5.81 -2.20
CA MET A 89 -6.99 -6.25 -3.34
C MET A 89 -6.38 -7.63 -3.10
N ALA A 90 -5.81 -7.88 -1.92
CA ALA A 90 -5.25 -9.18 -1.53
C ALA A 90 -6.31 -10.30 -1.58
N ARG A 91 -7.55 -10.01 -1.19
CA ARG A 91 -8.68 -10.96 -1.31
C ARG A 91 -8.99 -11.29 -2.77
N GLU A 92 -9.01 -10.31 -3.66
CA GLU A 92 -9.27 -10.56 -5.08
C GLU A 92 -8.15 -11.39 -5.72
N LEU A 93 -6.90 -11.15 -5.33
CA LEU A 93 -5.76 -12.01 -5.68
C LEU A 93 -5.96 -13.42 -5.14
N PHE A 94 -6.25 -13.59 -3.85
CA PHE A 94 -6.45 -14.89 -3.21
C PHE A 94 -7.58 -15.71 -3.87
N ARG A 95 -8.63 -15.03 -4.34
CA ARG A 95 -9.75 -15.66 -5.07
C ARG A 95 -9.44 -16.00 -6.52
N GLY A 96 -8.29 -15.59 -7.05
CA GLY A 96 -7.96 -15.68 -8.46
C GLY A 96 -8.86 -14.83 -9.34
N ALA A 97 -9.40 -13.74 -8.81
CA ALA A 97 -10.31 -12.84 -9.52
C ALA A 97 -9.57 -11.78 -10.36
N VAL A 98 -8.28 -11.58 -10.11
CA VAL A 98 -7.42 -10.64 -10.85
C VAL A 98 -6.88 -11.29 -12.11
N VAL A 99 -7.34 -10.83 -13.28
CA VAL A 99 -6.88 -11.35 -14.57
C VAL A 99 -5.41 -11.02 -14.78
N GLY A 100 -4.60 -12.03 -15.11
CA GLY A 100 -3.18 -11.87 -15.41
C GLY A 100 -2.25 -11.96 -14.19
N ALA A 101 -2.80 -12.17 -12.99
CA ALA A 101 -2.03 -12.47 -11.79
C ALA A 101 -2.36 -13.89 -11.28
N PRO A 102 -1.36 -14.67 -10.81
CA PRO A 102 -1.65 -15.91 -10.12
C PRO A 102 -2.36 -15.63 -8.78
N PRO A 103 -3.21 -16.56 -8.30
CA PRO A 103 -3.76 -16.44 -6.97
C PRO A 103 -2.67 -16.59 -5.91
N ILE A 104 -2.80 -15.81 -4.84
CA ILE A 104 -1.91 -15.88 -3.68
C ILE A 104 -2.37 -16.97 -2.70
N SER A 105 -1.43 -17.50 -1.94
CA SER A 105 -1.58 -18.50 -0.90
C SER A 105 -1.94 -17.88 0.45
N VAL A 106 -2.16 -18.73 1.47
CA VAL A 106 -2.40 -18.26 2.84
C VAL A 106 -1.12 -17.67 3.44
N ASP A 107 0.05 -18.24 3.15
CA ASP A 107 1.33 -17.77 3.66
C ASP A 107 1.61 -16.33 3.16
N GLU A 108 1.29 -16.02 1.90
CA GLU A 108 1.40 -14.65 1.35
C GLU A 108 0.43 -13.65 2.02
N VAL A 109 -0.73 -14.11 2.51
CA VAL A 109 -1.63 -13.25 3.31
C VAL A 109 -1.05 -12.97 4.69
N ASP A 110 -0.32 -13.93 5.28
CA ASP A 110 0.41 -13.73 6.53
C ASP A 110 1.59 -12.74 6.32
N ASP A 111 2.29 -12.81 5.18
CA ASP A 111 3.34 -11.85 4.81
C ASP A 111 2.80 -10.42 4.73
N ALA A 112 1.58 -10.22 4.21
CA ALA A 112 0.93 -8.90 4.23
C ALA A 112 0.73 -8.36 5.65
N ALA A 113 0.29 -9.21 6.58
CA ALA A 113 0.11 -8.82 7.97
C ALA A 113 1.45 -8.49 8.64
N VAL A 114 2.49 -9.30 8.38
CA VAL A 114 3.84 -9.05 8.90
C VAL A 114 4.43 -7.76 8.31
N ALA A 115 4.21 -7.48 7.03
CA ALA A 115 4.67 -6.24 6.39
C ALA A 115 4.06 -5.01 7.05
N LEU A 116 2.75 -5.01 7.30
CA LEU A 116 2.06 -3.91 7.99
C LEU A 116 2.56 -3.74 9.44
N LEU A 117 2.81 -4.84 10.16
CA LEU A 117 3.34 -4.80 11.52
C LEU A 117 4.79 -4.31 11.60
N ARG A 118 5.59 -4.53 10.55
CA ARG A 118 7.01 -4.14 10.54
C ARG A 118 7.25 -2.76 9.99
N TYR A 119 6.62 -2.43 8.87
CA TYR A 119 6.91 -1.22 8.08
C TYR A 119 5.74 -0.22 8.08
N GLY A 120 4.52 -0.66 8.39
CA GLY A 120 3.33 0.19 8.23
C GLY A 120 3.29 1.40 9.17
N GLU A 121 3.93 1.30 10.34
CA GLU A 121 4.01 2.41 11.33
C GLU A 121 5.09 3.45 10.97
N GLU A 122 5.90 3.21 9.93
CA GLU A 122 6.94 4.14 9.53
C GLU A 122 6.31 5.37 8.85
N ASP A 123 6.69 6.58 9.30
CA ASP A 123 6.17 7.84 8.74
C ASP A 123 6.54 8.00 7.25
N SER A 124 7.59 7.30 6.78
CA SER A 124 7.93 7.25 5.36
C SER A 124 6.99 6.36 4.54
N VAL A 125 6.22 5.46 5.17
CA VAL A 125 5.26 4.54 4.52
C VAL A 125 3.84 5.10 4.59
N LEU A 126 3.42 5.61 5.75
CA LEU A 126 2.13 6.27 5.97
C LEU A 126 2.33 7.62 6.67
N PRO A 127 2.65 8.69 5.92
CA PRO A 127 2.98 9.99 6.49
C PRO A 127 1.84 10.58 7.33
N GLY A 128 2.13 10.89 8.59
CA GLY A 128 1.19 11.48 9.54
C GLY A 128 0.14 10.50 10.08
N SER A 129 0.35 9.19 9.92
CA SER A 129 -0.42 8.17 10.61
C SER A 129 -0.07 8.11 12.10
N ASP A 130 -1.08 7.97 12.95
CA ASP A 130 -0.93 7.63 14.37
C ASP A 130 -1.39 6.18 14.65
N ALA A 131 -1.72 5.40 13.61
CA ALA A 131 -2.23 4.04 13.77
C ALA A 131 -1.10 3.06 14.13
N SER A 132 -1.38 2.18 15.08
CA SER A 132 -0.51 1.04 15.37
C SER A 132 -0.58 0.00 14.26
N GLY A 133 0.47 -0.82 14.12
CA GLY A 133 0.51 -1.91 13.16
C GLY A 133 -0.64 -2.90 13.34
N PHE A 134 -1.17 -3.06 14.55
CA PHE A 134 -2.36 -3.86 14.80
C PHE A 134 -3.64 -3.23 14.25
N GLU A 135 -3.79 -1.92 14.32
CA GLU A 135 -4.90 -1.19 13.69
C GLU A 135 -4.80 -1.26 12.16
N LEU A 136 -3.59 -1.14 11.60
CA LEU A 136 -3.34 -1.36 10.18
C LEU A 136 -3.72 -2.79 9.75
N VAL A 137 -3.31 -3.80 10.51
CA VAL A 137 -3.70 -5.19 10.25
C VAL A 137 -5.21 -5.39 10.37
N ASP A 138 -5.89 -4.75 11.33
CA ASP A 138 -7.35 -4.84 11.44
C ASP A 138 -8.06 -4.23 10.22
N ALA A 139 -7.63 -3.04 9.76
CA ALA A 139 -8.12 -2.40 8.55
C ALA A 139 -7.93 -3.31 7.33
N PHE A 140 -6.72 -3.84 7.13
CA PHE A 140 -6.41 -4.78 6.06
C PHE A 140 -7.31 -6.02 6.10
N ARG A 141 -7.43 -6.66 7.27
CA ARG A 141 -8.29 -7.84 7.46
C ARG A 141 -9.75 -7.54 7.15
N ARG A 142 -10.23 -6.35 7.50
CA ARG A 142 -11.60 -5.91 7.19
C ARG A 142 -11.85 -5.95 5.68
N GLY A 143 -10.93 -5.40 4.88
CA GLY A 143 -10.99 -5.47 3.42
C GLY A 143 -10.89 -6.89 2.89
N PHE A 144 -9.94 -7.67 3.41
CA PHE A 144 -9.72 -9.06 3.00
C PHE A 144 -10.95 -9.95 3.23
N LEU A 145 -11.65 -9.73 4.35
CA LEU A 145 -12.88 -10.46 4.70
C LEU A 145 -14.13 -9.93 3.98
N GLY A 146 -14.00 -8.89 3.14
CA GLY A 146 -15.08 -8.34 2.33
C GLY A 146 -15.93 -7.27 3.03
N GLY A 147 -15.37 -6.60 4.03
CA GLY A 147 -15.94 -5.39 4.62
C GLY A 147 -15.86 -4.18 3.68
N THR A 148 -16.51 -3.08 4.05
CA THR A 148 -16.49 -1.82 3.29
C THR A 148 -15.24 -1.01 3.65
N CYS A 149 -14.56 -0.47 2.63
CA CYS A 149 -13.32 0.30 2.81
C CYS A 149 -13.47 1.81 2.55
N GLY A 150 -14.70 2.36 2.53
CA GLY A 150 -14.90 3.80 2.34
C GLY A 150 -14.38 4.34 0.99
N ILE A 151 -14.45 3.49 -0.05
CA ILE A 151 -14.19 3.79 -1.47
C ILE A 151 -15.49 3.79 -2.27
#